data_AF-A0A835V8X8-F1
#
_entry.id   AF-A0A835V8X8-F1
#
_cell.length_a   1.000
_cell.length_b   1.000
_cell.length_c   1.000
_cell.angle_alpha   90.00
_cell.angle_beta   90.00
_cell.angle_gamma   90.00
#
_symmetry.space_group_name_H-M   'P 1'
#
loop_
_entity.id
_entity.type
_entity.pdbx_description
1 polymer ?
#
loop_
_entity_poly.entity_id
_entity_poly.type
_entity_poly.pdbx_seq_one_letter_code
_entity_poly.pdbx_strand_id
1 'polypeptide(L)'
;MQPIDRFVVEEYLLDVLLFFNGCRKECAASMIGLPVPFRYEYLMAETIFSQLLLLPQAPFKSMYYTLVIIDLCKALPGAFPAVVAGAVRALFEKISDLDMECRIRLILWFSHHLANFQFIWPWEEWAYVKELPKWAPQRVFVQEVLEREVRLSYWDKIKQSIENAPILEELLPPKGGSCFKYTVEGDQGEDGFKLSSELNNMIRGKRTTREIILWVDENVIPAHGSKFATEIVMQTLLDIGSKSFTHLITVLERYGSVISRLCSSEDMQVLVISEVSSYWKNSTQMTAITIDRMMGYRLISNLAIVKWVFSEVNINQFHLTDRPWEILRNAINKTYNRISDLRKEIHTLDNGILLAEEAALKAKQEYETAESKLEILDGQPVQAEKPGRLKRLKGYAERAKDEENSIRESREMKDGLLLRALEENKVLFIALYKSFRRVLMERLPLCSDGRLPKLRGVCAQKMTLDTAETPKMDIDLENGVSNNGNDSGVETAAISYETGEHEQWCLTTLGHVKAISRQYAAEIWPHVEILDAEVFTEDIHPLYRKAVYDGLCRSTPEP
;
A
#
# COMPACT_ATOMS: atom_id res chain seq x y z
N MET A 1 -28.66 8.55 25.32
CA MET A 1 -28.39 9.35 24.12
C MET A 1 -29.54 9.11 23.15
N GLN A 2 -30.28 10.15 22.77
CA GLN A 2 -31.29 10.04 21.72
C GLN A 2 -30.60 9.86 20.35
N PRO A 3 -31.26 9.28 19.33
CA PRO A 3 -30.66 9.15 18.00
C PRO A 3 -30.16 10.48 17.41
N ILE A 4 -30.88 11.58 17.68
CA ILE A 4 -30.48 12.92 17.25
C ILE A 4 -29.21 13.42 17.95
N ASP A 5 -29.05 13.13 19.24
CA ASP A 5 -27.85 13.52 20.00
C ASP A 5 -26.61 12.86 19.40
N ARG A 6 -26.72 11.58 19.02
CA ARG A 6 -25.64 10.85 18.36
C ARG A 6 -25.26 11.54 17.05
N PHE A 7 -26.24 11.77 16.19
CA PHE A 7 -26.02 12.38 14.88
C PHE A 7 -25.34 13.75 15.02
N VAL A 8 -25.83 14.62 15.91
CA VAL A 8 -25.26 15.95 16.12
C VAL A 8 -23.82 15.88 16.62
N VAL A 9 -23.51 14.98 17.56
CA VAL A 9 -22.15 14.84 18.08
C VAL A 9 -21.21 14.25 17.03
N GLU A 10 -21.67 13.26 16.26
CA GLU A 10 -20.89 12.67 15.16
C GLU A 10 -20.55 13.71 14.10
N GLU A 11 -21.53 14.49 13.61
CA GLU A 11 -21.31 15.56 12.63
C GLU A 11 -20.34 16.63 13.18
N TYR A 12 -20.50 17.03 14.45
CA TYR A 12 -19.58 17.99 15.07
C TYR A 12 -18.14 17.45 15.12
N LEU A 13 -17.95 16.17 15.47
CA LEU A 13 -16.64 15.54 15.50
C LEU A 13 -16.03 15.45 14.09
N LEU A 14 -16.84 15.18 13.06
CA LEU A 14 -16.42 15.19 11.67
C LEU A 14 -15.97 16.59 11.22
N ASP A 15 -16.72 17.64 11.59
CA ASP A 15 -16.35 19.02 11.33
C ASP A 15 -15.02 19.38 12.02
N VAL A 16 -14.82 18.98 13.28
CA VAL A 16 -13.56 19.20 13.99
C VAL A 16 -12.39 18.51 13.28
N LEU A 17 -12.55 17.26 12.84
CA LEU A 17 -11.53 16.57 12.03
C LEU A 17 -11.25 17.31 10.72
N LEU A 18 -12.30 17.82 10.07
CA LEU A 18 -12.20 18.55 8.80
C LEU A 18 -11.46 19.88 8.97
N PHE A 19 -11.90 20.73 9.90
CA PHE A 19 -11.35 22.08 10.06
C PHE A 19 -9.95 22.08 10.67
N PHE A 20 -9.65 21.16 11.60
CA PHE A 20 -8.35 21.10 12.28
C PHE A 20 -7.42 20.01 11.72
N ASN A 21 -7.62 19.58 10.47
CA ASN A 21 -6.76 18.57 9.83
C ASN A 21 -5.27 18.99 9.74
N GLY A 22 -5.01 20.31 9.70
CA GLY A 22 -3.66 20.88 9.73
C GLY A 22 -3.04 21.04 11.12
N CYS A 23 -3.85 20.96 12.19
CA CYS A 23 -3.40 21.17 13.58
C CYS A 23 -3.98 20.12 14.53
N ARG A 24 -3.32 18.97 14.62
CA ARG A 24 -3.78 17.82 15.44
C ARG A 24 -4.00 18.14 16.92
N LYS A 25 -3.24 19.08 17.50
CA LYS A 25 -3.36 19.45 18.92
C LYS A 25 -4.63 20.24 19.18
N GLU A 26 -4.95 21.20 18.31
CA GLU A 26 -6.21 21.94 18.37
C GLU A 26 -7.39 21.01 18.09
N CYS A 27 -7.27 20.11 17.11
CA CYS A 27 -8.26 19.06 16.87
C CYS A 27 -8.58 18.27 18.15
N ALA A 28 -7.56 17.73 18.83
CA ALA A 28 -7.75 16.97 20.06
C ALA A 28 -8.36 17.84 21.19
N ALA A 29 -7.88 19.08 21.37
CA ALA A 29 -8.41 19.99 22.38
C ALA A 29 -9.90 20.32 22.15
N SER A 30 -10.28 20.60 20.90
CA SER A 30 -11.67 20.86 20.50
C SER A 30 -12.55 19.63 20.67
N MET A 31 -12.03 18.42 20.37
CA MET A 31 -12.75 17.18 20.57
C MET A 31 -13.02 16.87 22.04
N ILE A 32 -12.14 17.25 22.96
CA ILE A 32 -12.32 16.99 24.41
C ILE A 32 -13.25 18.03 25.06
N GLY A 33 -13.35 19.21 24.47
CA GLY A 33 -14.12 20.33 24.99
C GLY A 33 -15.61 20.32 24.62
N LEU A 34 -16.19 19.21 24.14
CA LEU A 34 -17.60 19.21 23.72
C LEU A 34 -18.53 19.47 24.92
N PRO A 35 -19.40 20.49 24.85
CA PRO A 35 -20.30 20.87 25.94
C PRO A 35 -21.55 19.97 25.97
N VAL A 36 -21.36 18.65 26.07
CA VAL A 36 -22.45 17.66 26.13
C VAL A 36 -22.57 17.06 27.53
N PRO A 37 -23.79 16.79 28.03
CA PRO A 37 -24.01 16.32 29.40
C PRO A 37 -23.80 14.81 29.58
N PHE A 38 -23.32 14.10 28.55
CA PHE A 38 -23.15 12.65 28.53
C PHE A 38 -21.75 12.26 28.06
N ARG A 39 -21.34 11.03 28.39
CA ARG A 39 -20.09 10.44 27.92
C ARG A 39 -20.15 10.18 26.42
N TYR A 40 -19.16 10.68 25.69
CA TYR A 40 -19.12 10.62 24.22
C TYR A 40 -17.78 10.09 23.69
N GLU A 41 -16.89 9.61 24.57
CA GLU A 41 -15.57 9.10 24.18
C GLU A 41 -15.68 7.89 23.24
N TYR A 42 -16.69 7.03 23.44
CA TYR A 42 -17.01 5.92 22.53
C TYR A 42 -17.40 6.41 21.15
N LEU A 43 -18.27 7.43 21.07
CA LEU A 43 -18.70 8.03 19.81
C LEU A 43 -17.54 8.76 19.13
N MET A 44 -16.66 9.39 19.90
CA MET A 44 -15.42 10.00 19.41
C MET A 44 -14.50 8.96 18.77
N ALA A 45 -14.20 7.87 19.46
CA ALA A 45 -13.38 6.80 18.92
C ALA A 45 -14.04 6.19 17.66
N GLU A 46 -15.33 5.88 17.72
CA GLU A 46 -16.11 5.35 16.60
C GLU A 46 -16.04 6.28 15.38
N THR A 47 -16.24 7.59 15.58
CA THR A 47 -16.16 8.59 14.50
C THR A 47 -14.78 8.60 13.87
N ILE A 48 -13.71 8.61 14.66
CA ILE A 48 -12.33 8.60 14.13
C ILE A 48 -12.03 7.31 13.36
N PHE A 49 -12.43 6.14 13.89
CA PHE A 49 -12.26 4.87 13.19
C PHE A 49 -13.10 4.78 11.92
N SER A 50 -14.31 5.36 11.90
CA SER A 50 -15.15 5.43 10.70
C SER A 50 -14.42 6.15 9.56
N GLN A 51 -13.72 7.25 9.87
CA GLN A 51 -12.97 8.03 8.89
C GLN A 51 -11.68 7.33 8.48
N LEU A 52 -10.95 6.74 9.43
CA LEU A 52 -9.74 5.96 9.16
C LEU A 52 -10.02 4.77 8.22
N LEU A 53 -11.14 4.09 8.43
CA LEU A 53 -11.55 2.90 7.68
C LEU A 53 -12.49 3.21 6.51
N LEU A 54 -12.77 4.50 6.23
CA LEU A 54 -13.72 4.91 5.20
C LEU A 54 -13.29 4.46 3.80
N LEU A 55 -14.23 3.87 3.07
CA LEU A 55 -14.07 3.45 1.69
C LEU A 55 -14.77 4.45 0.76
N PRO A 56 -14.21 4.80 -0.41
CA PRO A 56 -13.00 4.25 -1.03
C PRO A 56 -11.69 4.79 -0.47
N GLN A 57 -11.69 5.98 0.10
CA GLN A 57 -10.50 6.59 0.68
C GLN A 57 -10.88 7.41 1.91
N ALA A 58 -10.01 7.41 2.93
CA ALA A 58 -10.15 8.32 4.06
C ALA A 58 -9.99 9.78 3.59
N PRO A 59 -10.75 10.75 4.15
CA PRO A 59 -10.64 12.17 3.75
C PRO A 59 -9.23 12.74 3.94
N PHE A 60 -8.50 12.26 4.96
CA PHE A 60 -7.13 12.65 5.26
C PHE A 60 -6.19 11.44 5.29
N LYS A 61 -4.88 11.70 5.29
CA LYS A 61 -3.87 10.63 5.41
C LYS A 61 -4.06 9.87 6.72
N SER A 62 -3.96 8.54 6.70
CA SER A 62 -4.13 7.67 7.88
C SER A 62 -3.30 8.11 9.10
N MET A 63 -2.11 8.64 8.85
CA MET A 63 -1.21 9.21 9.87
C MET A 63 -1.88 10.29 10.72
N TYR A 64 -2.73 11.13 10.14
CA TYR A 64 -3.46 12.18 10.86
C TYR A 64 -4.33 11.59 11.96
N TYR A 65 -5.16 10.60 11.64
CA TYR A 65 -6.03 9.93 12.62
C TYR A 65 -5.23 9.21 13.71
N THR A 66 -4.10 8.56 13.35
CA THR A 66 -3.21 7.95 14.36
C THR A 66 -2.73 8.99 15.36
N LEU A 67 -2.26 10.14 14.88
CA LEU A 67 -1.73 11.20 15.74
C LEU A 67 -2.82 11.86 16.60
N VAL A 68 -4.03 12.04 16.06
CA VAL A 68 -5.19 12.53 16.82
C VAL A 68 -5.53 11.55 17.96
N ILE A 69 -5.61 10.24 17.67
CA ILE A 69 -5.85 9.22 18.70
C ILE A 69 -4.77 9.26 19.79
N ILE A 70 -3.49 9.40 19.41
CA ILE A 70 -2.39 9.50 20.37
C ILE A 70 -2.55 10.74 21.27
N ASP A 71 -2.88 11.89 20.70
CA ASP A 71 -3.07 13.12 21.48
C ASP A 71 -4.28 13.02 22.42
N LEU A 72 -5.38 12.41 21.96
CA LEU A 72 -6.55 12.13 22.79
C LEU A 72 -6.25 11.16 23.94
N CYS A 73 -5.46 10.10 23.69
CA CYS A 73 -5.00 9.19 24.76
C CYS A 73 -4.17 9.91 25.83
N LYS A 74 -3.35 10.90 25.42
CA LYS A 74 -2.54 11.69 26.36
C LYS A 74 -3.38 12.70 27.15
N ALA A 75 -4.40 13.27 26.51
CA ALA A 75 -5.24 14.28 27.13
C ALA A 75 -6.35 13.68 28.00
N LEU A 76 -6.78 12.44 27.73
CA LEU A 76 -7.78 11.68 28.49
C LEU A 76 -7.26 10.32 28.98
N PRO A 77 -6.18 10.26 29.77
CA PRO A 77 -5.48 9.01 30.10
C PRO A 77 -6.33 7.99 30.88
N GLY A 78 -7.29 8.45 31.68
CA GLY A 78 -8.17 7.59 32.48
C GLY A 78 -9.40 7.05 31.74
N ALA A 79 -9.64 7.46 30.50
CA ALA A 79 -10.87 7.11 29.78
C ALA A 79 -10.61 6.66 28.33
N PHE A 80 -9.96 7.48 27.52
CA PHE A 80 -9.86 7.25 26.08
C PHE A 80 -9.04 6.01 25.68
N PRO A 81 -7.90 5.68 26.34
CA PRO A 81 -7.18 4.45 26.05
C PRO A 81 -8.02 3.17 26.18
N ALA A 82 -8.88 3.08 27.20
CA ALA A 82 -9.76 1.93 27.40
C ALA A 82 -10.81 1.83 26.29
N VAL A 83 -11.33 2.97 25.81
CA VAL A 83 -12.27 3.03 24.69
C VAL A 83 -11.61 2.58 23.39
N VAL A 84 -10.40 3.06 23.10
CA VAL A 84 -9.64 2.64 21.91
C VAL A 84 -9.36 1.15 21.95
N ALA A 85 -8.93 0.61 23.10
CA ALA A 85 -8.71 -0.83 23.26
C ALA A 85 -10.01 -1.63 23.04
N GLY A 86 -11.15 -1.15 23.55
CA GLY A 86 -12.46 -1.74 23.28
C GLY A 86 -12.84 -1.74 21.79
N ALA A 87 -12.59 -0.64 21.08
CA ALA A 87 -12.83 -0.55 19.64
C ALA A 87 -11.97 -1.54 18.84
N VAL A 88 -10.68 -1.68 19.20
CA VAL A 88 -9.78 -2.66 18.56
C VAL A 88 -10.25 -4.09 18.79
N ARG A 89 -10.67 -4.44 20.02
CA ARG A 89 -11.24 -5.77 20.30
C ARG A 89 -12.47 -6.06 19.45
N ALA A 90 -13.41 -5.11 19.36
CA ALA A 90 -14.61 -5.26 18.56
C ALA A 90 -14.31 -5.42 17.06
N LEU A 91 -13.32 -4.68 16.53
CA LEU A 91 -12.88 -4.81 15.14
C LEU A 91 -12.17 -6.14 14.88
N PHE A 92 -11.38 -6.61 15.84
CA PHE A 92 -10.64 -7.87 15.78
C PHE A 92 -11.57 -9.10 15.83
N GLU A 93 -12.61 -9.06 16.67
CA GLU A 93 -13.66 -10.09 16.69
C GLU A 93 -14.37 -10.20 15.34
N LYS A 94 -14.60 -9.08 14.66
CA LYS A 94 -15.27 -9.01 13.35
C LYS A 94 -14.32 -8.92 12.17
N ILE A 95 -13.06 -9.29 12.35
CA ILE A 95 -12.03 -9.13 11.31
C ILE A 95 -12.36 -9.92 10.03
N SER A 96 -13.08 -11.05 10.15
CA SER A 96 -13.58 -11.84 9.01
C SER A 96 -14.63 -11.12 8.16
N ASP A 97 -15.34 -10.15 8.74
CA ASP A 97 -16.41 -9.40 8.07
C ASP A 97 -15.91 -8.08 7.47
N LEU A 98 -14.79 -7.57 7.97
CA LEU A 98 -14.18 -6.34 7.47
C LEU A 98 -13.73 -6.49 6.00
N ASP A 99 -13.93 -5.44 5.21
CA ASP A 99 -13.40 -5.36 3.84
C ASP A 99 -11.86 -5.47 3.89
N MET A 100 -11.27 -6.10 2.88
CA MET A 100 -9.82 -6.39 2.86
C MET A 100 -8.98 -5.12 3.02
N GLU A 101 -9.44 -4.01 2.44
CA GLU A 101 -8.78 -2.72 2.57
C GLU A 101 -8.81 -2.19 4.02
N CYS A 102 -9.94 -2.33 4.71
CA CYS A 102 -10.08 -1.94 6.11
C CYS A 102 -9.18 -2.79 7.02
N ARG A 103 -9.05 -4.10 6.75
CA ARG A 103 -8.13 -4.97 7.51
C ARG A 103 -6.69 -4.49 7.41
N ILE A 104 -6.23 -4.18 6.19
CA ILE A 104 -4.86 -3.68 5.96
C ILE A 104 -4.65 -2.35 6.68
N ARG A 105 -5.60 -1.40 6.57
CA ARG A 105 -5.54 -0.11 7.27
C ARG A 105 -5.49 -0.29 8.78
N LEU A 106 -6.25 -1.24 9.33
CA LEU A 106 -6.26 -1.56 10.76
C LEU A 106 -4.91 -2.13 11.21
N ILE A 107 -4.31 -3.07 10.46
CA ILE A 107 -2.96 -3.62 10.74
C ILE A 107 -1.91 -2.50 10.79
N LEU A 108 -1.90 -1.64 9.77
CA LEU A 108 -0.95 -0.53 9.66
C LEU A 108 -1.14 0.50 10.77
N TRP A 109 -2.40 0.85 11.08
CA TRP A 109 -2.70 1.78 12.16
C TRP A 109 -2.34 1.19 13.52
N PHE A 110 -2.69 -0.07 13.79
CA PHE A 110 -2.53 -0.68 15.11
C PHE A 110 -1.06 -0.92 15.45
N SER A 111 -0.27 -1.46 14.51
CA SER A 111 1.18 -1.60 14.68
C SER A 111 1.88 -0.24 14.93
N HIS A 112 1.47 0.81 14.21
CA HIS A 112 2.02 2.15 14.43
C HIS A 112 1.55 2.75 15.77
N HIS A 113 0.31 2.51 16.18
CA HIS A 113 -0.21 2.92 17.48
C HIS A 113 0.60 2.28 18.62
N LEU A 114 0.76 0.95 18.61
CA LEU A 114 1.52 0.22 19.61
C LEU A 114 2.99 0.68 19.71
N ALA A 115 3.63 0.98 18.57
CA ALA A 115 4.99 1.54 18.57
C ALA A 115 5.12 2.87 19.34
N ASN A 116 4.05 3.66 19.45
CA ASN A 116 4.01 4.90 20.23
C ASN A 116 3.71 4.67 21.73
N PHE A 117 3.26 3.48 22.10
CA PHE A 117 2.96 3.06 23.48
C PHE A 117 3.82 1.87 23.91
N GLN A 118 5.10 1.87 23.48
CA GLN A 118 6.12 0.91 23.89
C GLN A 118 5.79 -0.57 23.57
N PHE A 119 4.94 -0.80 22.57
CA PHE A 119 4.49 -2.13 22.13
C PHE A 119 3.67 -2.88 23.20
N ILE A 120 3.03 -2.16 24.12
CA ILE A 120 2.25 -2.76 25.21
C ILE A 120 0.84 -3.09 24.73
N TRP A 121 0.49 -4.37 24.79
CA TRP A 121 -0.86 -4.90 24.56
C TRP A 121 -1.07 -6.16 25.42
N PRO A 122 -2.28 -6.45 25.94
CA PRO A 122 -2.59 -7.69 26.63
C PRO A 122 -2.67 -8.87 25.65
N TRP A 123 -1.52 -9.29 25.12
CA TRP A 123 -1.40 -10.36 24.12
C TRP A 123 -1.95 -11.71 24.58
N GLU A 124 -2.03 -11.95 25.89
CA GLU A 124 -2.64 -13.14 26.47
C GLU A 124 -4.10 -13.31 26.06
N GLU A 125 -4.83 -12.21 25.83
CA GLU A 125 -6.22 -12.23 25.36
C GLU A 125 -6.35 -12.81 23.96
N TRP A 126 -5.28 -12.71 23.14
CA TRP A 126 -5.26 -13.18 21.76
C TRP A 126 -4.38 -14.42 21.56
N ALA A 127 -3.84 -15.01 22.63
CA ALA A 127 -2.98 -16.21 22.53
C ALA A 127 -3.68 -17.38 21.81
N TYR A 128 -5.02 -17.48 21.95
CA TYR A 128 -5.84 -18.52 21.32
C TYR A 128 -5.75 -18.55 19.79
N VAL A 129 -5.38 -17.44 19.13
CA VAL A 129 -5.32 -17.39 17.66
C VAL A 129 -4.32 -18.38 17.08
N LYS A 130 -3.32 -18.81 17.86
CA LYS A 130 -2.33 -19.79 17.43
C LYS A 130 -2.95 -21.16 17.17
N GLU A 131 -4.00 -21.50 17.90
CA GLU A 131 -4.76 -22.75 17.74
C GLU A 131 -5.69 -22.69 16.53
N LEU A 132 -5.99 -21.49 16.01
CA LEU A 132 -6.75 -21.35 14.78
C LEU A 132 -5.93 -21.83 13.57
N PRO A 133 -6.60 -22.29 12.49
CA PRO A 133 -5.92 -22.59 11.25
C PRO A 133 -5.05 -21.43 10.77
N LYS A 134 -3.91 -21.73 10.12
CA LYS A 134 -2.94 -20.72 9.62
C LYS A 134 -3.57 -19.64 8.72
N TRP A 135 -4.71 -19.94 8.11
CA TRP A 135 -5.46 -19.04 7.22
C TRP A 135 -6.54 -18.20 7.93
N ALA A 136 -6.80 -18.44 9.22
CA ALA A 136 -7.83 -17.71 9.93
C ALA A 136 -7.50 -16.20 9.98
N PRO A 137 -8.43 -15.30 9.61
CA PRO A 137 -8.20 -13.86 9.55
C PRO A 137 -7.65 -13.26 10.85
N GLN A 138 -8.06 -13.74 12.03
CA GLN A 138 -7.53 -13.31 13.33
C GLN A 138 -6.06 -13.68 13.52
N ARG A 139 -5.67 -14.90 13.14
CA ARG A 139 -4.28 -15.35 13.20
C ARG A 139 -3.40 -14.57 12.22
N VAL A 140 -3.86 -14.38 10.99
CA VAL A 140 -3.16 -13.59 9.97
C VAL A 140 -3.03 -12.14 10.42
N PHE A 141 -4.06 -11.56 11.03
CA PHE A 141 -4.02 -10.21 11.58
C PHE A 141 -2.90 -10.05 12.63
N VAL A 142 -2.84 -10.96 13.62
CA VAL A 142 -1.80 -10.92 14.66
C VAL A 142 -0.40 -11.11 14.04
N GLN A 143 -0.24 -12.07 13.13
CA GLN A 143 1.02 -12.30 12.42
C GLN A 143 1.50 -11.05 11.68
N GLU A 144 0.60 -10.39 10.94
CA GLU A 144 0.93 -9.17 10.17
C GLU A 144 1.16 -7.95 11.09
N VAL A 145 0.48 -7.84 12.24
CA VAL A 145 0.78 -6.79 13.22
C VAL A 145 2.18 -6.96 13.79
N LEU A 146 2.53 -8.16 14.27
CA LEU A 146 3.84 -8.47 14.81
C LEU A 146 4.95 -8.26 13.77
N GLU A 147 4.68 -8.62 12.51
CA GLU A 147 5.57 -8.37 11.39
C GLU A 147 5.86 -6.87 11.21
N ARG A 148 4.83 -6.01 11.26
CA ARG A 148 4.99 -4.55 11.17
C ARG A 148 5.65 -3.95 12.40
N GLU A 149 5.38 -4.45 13.59
CA GLU A 149 6.07 -4.02 14.81
C GLU A 149 7.58 -4.31 14.76
N VAL A 150 7.98 -5.47 14.22
CA VAL A 150 9.39 -5.78 13.99
C VAL A 150 10.02 -4.80 13.00
N ARG A 151 9.31 -4.39 11.93
CA ARG A 151 9.81 -3.35 11.01
C ARG A 151 9.98 -1.98 11.66
N LEU A 152 9.14 -1.66 12.66
CA LEU A 152 9.17 -0.42 13.42
C LEU A 152 10.17 -0.46 14.61
N SER A 153 10.75 -1.63 14.89
CA SER A 153 11.65 -1.87 16.01
C SER A 153 12.71 -2.91 15.62
N TYR A 154 13.05 -3.83 16.53
CA TYR A 154 13.90 -4.98 16.25
C TYR A 154 13.30 -6.24 16.90
N TRP A 155 13.64 -7.40 16.34
CA TRP A 155 13.02 -8.68 16.68
C TRP A 155 13.00 -8.98 18.18
N ASP A 156 14.13 -8.81 18.88
CA ASP A 156 14.21 -9.10 20.32
C ASP A 156 13.32 -8.18 21.16
N LYS A 157 13.07 -6.93 20.73
CA LYS A 157 12.16 -6.02 21.44
C LYS A 157 10.71 -6.48 21.33
N ILE A 158 10.30 -6.96 20.16
CA ILE A 158 8.92 -7.41 19.94
C ILE A 158 8.69 -8.78 20.58
N LYS A 159 9.71 -9.64 20.60
CA LYS A 159 9.67 -10.85 21.43
C LYS A 159 9.44 -10.50 22.90
N GLN A 160 10.13 -9.49 23.43
CA GLN A 160 9.92 -9.05 24.81
C GLN A 160 8.48 -8.54 25.05
N SER A 161 7.88 -7.83 24.10
CA SER A 161 6.52 -7.29 24.28
C SER A 161 5.42 -8.35 24.36
N ILE A 162 5.69 -9.58 23.91
CA ILE A 162 4.75 -10.72 23.95
C ILE A 162 5.11 -11.75 25.04
N GLU A 163 5.95 -11.42 26.02
CA GLU A 163 6.37 -12.34 27.09
C GLU A 163 5.20 -12.89 27.93
N ASN A 164 4.09 -12.14 28.01
CA ASN A 164 2.82 -12.57 28.61
C ASN A 164 2.06 -13.63 27.78
N ALA A 165 2.43 -13.85 26.53
CA ALA A 165 1.81 -14.79 25.60
C ALA A 165 2.88 -15.53 24.76
N PRO A 166 3.72 -16.38 25.37
CA PRO A 166 4.88 -16.98 24.71
C PRO A 166 4.54 -17.85 23.49
N ILE A 167 3.31 -18.39 23.42
CA ILE A 167 2.85 -19.18 22.27
C ILE A 167 2.79 -18.37 20.96
N LEU A 168 2.70 -17.04 21.06
CA LEU A 168 2.71 -16.12 19.92
C LEU A 168 4.11 -15.92 19.33
N GLU A 169 5.18 -16.37 20.00
CA GLU A 169 6.55 -16.29 19.45
C GLU A 169 6.66 -16.99 18.09
N GLU A 170 5.90 -18.08 17.88
CA GLU A 170 5.84 -18.80 16.60
C GLU A 170 5.17 -18.01 15.47
N LEU A 171 4.45 -16.92 15.79
CA LEU A 171 3.85 -16.01 14.81
C LEU A 171 4.75 -14.82 14.48
N LEU A 172 5.86 -14.64 15.19
CA LEU A 172 6.85 -13.62 14.81
C LEU A 172 7.43 -13.93 13.43
N PRO A 173 7.84 -12.89 12.67
CA PRO A 173 8.62 -13.13 11.46
C PRO A 173 9.89 -13.92 11.80
N PRO A 174 10.36 -14.80 10.90
CA PRO A 174 11.55 -15.61 11.14
C PRO A 174 12.73 -14.75 11.60
N LYS A 175 13.39 -15.18 12.69
CA LYS A 175 14.62 -14.52 13.16
C LYS A 175 15.72 -14.79 12.15
N GLY A 176 16.07 -13.81 11.31
CA GLY A 176 17.11 -14.07 10.32
C GLY A 176 17.43 -12.93 9.38
N GLY A 177 18.71 -12.90 8.98
CA GLY A 177 19.26 -12.07 7.93
C GLY A 177 19.22 -12.76 6.56
N SER A 178 20.17 -12.42 5.71
CA SER A 178 20.29 -12.92 4.34
C SER A 178 20.40 -14.44 4.23
N CYS A 179 19.81 -15.00 3.18
CA CYS A 179 19.84 -16.42 2.84
C CYS A 179 20.67 -16.64 1.58
N PHE A 180 21.99 -16.48 1.72
CA PHE A 180 22.93 -16.61 0.63
C PHE A 180 23.12 -18.08 0.23
N LYS A 181 22.97 -18.38 -1.06
CA LYS A 181 23.04 -19.76 -1.59
C LYS A 181 24.46 -20.33 -1.69
N TYR A 182 25.47 -19.47 -1.87
CA TYR A 182 26.83 -19.89 -2.25
C TYR A 182 27.81 -19.81 -1.07
N THR A 183 27.53 -20.53 0.01
CA THR A 183 28.46 -20.69 1.14
C THR A 183 29.42 -21.87 0.91
N VAL A 184 30.55 -21.89 1.63
CA VAL A 184 31.58 -22.95 1.53
C VAL A 184 31.00 -24.35 1.85
N GLU A 185 29.96 -24.40 2.65
CA GLU A 185 29.28 -25.63 3.11
C GLU A 185 27.96 -25.90 2.36
N GLY A 186 27.69 -25.19 1.26
CA GLY A 186 26.42 -25.25 0.54
C GLY A 186 26.27 -26.46 -0.40
N ASP A 187 25.04 -26.97 -0.49
CA ASP A 187 24.63 -28.09 -1.35
C ASP A 187 24.65 -27.77 -2.87
N GLN A 188 24.86 -26.50 -3.23
CA GLN A 188 24.81 -25.99 -4.61
C GLN A 188 26.20 -25.76 -5.19
N GLY A 189 26.88 -26.85 -5.52
CA GLY A 189 27.95 -26.93 -6.53
C GLY A 189 29.23 -26.12 -6.26
N GLU A 190 30.37 -26.81 -6.28
CA GLU A 190 31.71 -26.21 -6.16
C GLU A 190 31.94 -25.03 -7.13
N ASP A 191 31.31 -25.07 -8.31
CA ASP A 191 31.42 -24.05 -9.35
C ASP A 191 30.67 -22.75 -9.01
N GLY A 192 29.48 -22.83 -8.39
CA GLY A 192 28.71 -21.65 -8.00
C GLY A 192 29.44 -20.82 -6.94
N PHE A 193 30.04 -21.50 -5.96
CA PHE A 193 30.90 -20.88 -4.95
C PHE A 193 32.12 -20.18 -5.58
N LYS A 194 32.81 -20.84 -6.52
CA LYS A 194 33.98 -20.28 -7.22
C LYS A 194 33.62 -18.99 -7.98
N LEU A 195 32.56 -19.03 -8.79
CA LEU A 195 32.11 -17.89 -9.60
C LEU A 195 31.61 -16.72 -8.74
N SER A 196 30.89 -17.02 -7.67
CA SER A 196 30.45 -16.02 -6.68
C SER A 196 31.64 -15.33 -6.00
N SER A 197 32.64 -16.11 -5.58
CA SER A 197 33.88 -15.58 -4.99
C SER A 197 34.67 -14.72 -5.99
N GLU A 198 34.76 -15.16 -7.25
CA GLU A 198 35.39 -14.39 -8.33
C GLU A 198 34.70 -13.05 -8.54
N LEU A 199 33.36 -13.03 -8.63
CA LEU A 199 32.58 -11.81 -8.75
C LEU A 199 32.75 -10.87 -7.55
N ASN A 200 32.76 -11.42 -6.33
CA ASN A 200 33.01 -10.64 -5.11
C ASN A 200 34.41 -9.98 -5.17
N ASN A 201 35.43 -10.70 -5.61
CA ASN A 201 36.78 -10.17 -5.80
C ASN A 201 36.84 -9.09 -6.87
N MET A 202 36.13 -9.23 -7.99
CA MET A 202 36.04 -8.18 -9.01
C MET A 202 35.41 -6.90 -8.48
N ILE A 203 34.33 -7.02 -7.70
CA ILE A 203 33.62 -5.88 -7.10
C ILE A 203 34.47 -5.19 -6.03
N ARG A 204 35.15 -5.97 -5.16
CA ARG A 204 36.10 -5.45 -4.17
C ARG A 204 37.31 -4.79 -4.84
N GLY A 205 37.78 -5.37 -5.94
CA GLY A 205 38.80 -4.80 -6.83
C GLY A 205 38.34 -3.57 -7.62
N LYS A 206 37.09 -3.12 -7.41
CA LYS A 206 36.49 -1.95 -8.07
C LYS A 206 36.53 -2.03 -9.60
N ARG A 207 36.46 -3.23 -10.18
CA ARG A 207 36.36 -3.43 -11.63
C ARG A 207 35.18 -2.67 -12.21
N THR A 208 35.32 -2.29 -13.47
CA THR A 208 34.29 -1.53 -14.16
C THR A 208 33.12 -2.43 -14.51
N THR A 209 31.92 -1.85 -14.64
CA THR A 209 30.73 -2.61 -15.01
C THR A 209 30.88 -3.31 -16.37
N ARG A 210 31.62 -2.72 -17.30
CA ARG A 210 31.90 -3.31 -18.62
C ARG A 210 32.73 -4.60 -18.51
N GLU A 211 33.75 -4.61 -17.66
CA GLU A 211 34.58 -5.79 -17.43
C GLU A 211 33.77 -6.93 -16.82
N ILE A 212 32.87 -6.62 -15.88
CA ILE A 212 31.99 -7.62 -15.26
C ILE A 212 31.00 -8.17 -16.30
N ILE A 213 30.42 -7.31 -17.15
CA ILE A 213 29.53 -7.75 -18.24
C ILE A 213 30.28 -8.68 -19.22
N LEU A 214 31.51 -8.33 -19.61
CA LEU A 214 32.32 -9.18 -20.49
C LEU A 214 32.61 -10.53 -19.83
N TRP A 215 32.98 -10.55 -18.55
CA TRP A 215 33.20 -11.81 -17.83
C TRP A 215 31.93 -12.68 -17.80
N VAL A 216 30.77 -12.08 -17.53
CA VAL A 216 29.48 -12.79 -17.56
C VAL A 216 29.18 -13.35 -18.94
N ASP A 217 29.34 -12.55 -19.99
CA ASP A 217 28.97 -12.91 -21.36
C ASP A 217 29.93 -13.94 -22.00
N GLU A 218 31.22 -13.88 -21.67
CA GLU A 218 32.25 -14.72 -22.29
C GLU A 218 32.52 -16.00 -21.49
N ASN A 219 32.33 -15.99 -20.17
CA ASN A 219 32.71 -17.11 -19.31
C ASN A 219 31.49 -17.79 -18.67
N VAL A 220 30.60 -17.01 -18.03
CA VAL A 220 29.53 -17.57 -17.19
C VAL A 220 28.35 -18.07 -18.03
N ILE A 221 27.82 -17.23 -18.93
CA ILE A 221 26.66 -17.57 -19.76
C ILE A 221 26.96 -18.75 -20.70
N PRO A 222 28.09 -18.81 -21.42
CA PRO A 222 28.37 -19.93 -22.32
C PRO A 222 28.57 -21.25 -21.60
N ALA A 223 29.16 -21.23 -20.40
CA ALA A 223 29.46 -22.44 -19.63
C ALA A 223 28.25 -22.99 -18.87
N HIS A 224 27.40 -22.12 -18.30
CA HIS A 224 26.35 -22.52 -17.36
C HIS A 224 24.94 -22.05 -17.73
N GLY A 225 24.80 -21.20 -18.75
CA GLY A 225 23.54 -20.64 -19.21
C GLY A 225 23.10 -19.39 -18.47
N SER A 226 22.19 -18.62 -19.09
CA SER A 226 21.78 -17.30 -18.60
C SER A 226 21.03 -17.32 -17.27
N LYS A 227 20.26 -18.38 -16.98
CA LYS A 227 19.50 -18.50 -15.72
C LYS A 227 20.45 -18.60 -14.52
N PHE A 228 21.43 -19.50 -14.61
CA PHE A 228 22.43 -19.69 -13.56
C PHE A 228 23.34 -18.47 -13.41
N ALA A 229 23.75 -17.84 -14.52
CA ALA A 229 24.49 -16.58 -14.49
C ALA A 229 23.71 -15.47 -13.74
N THR A 230 22.41 -15.35 -14.00
CA THR A 230 21.53 -14.38 -13.33
C THR A 230 21.43 -14.66 -11.84
N GLU A 231 21.27 -15.94 -11.47
CA GLU A 231 21.22 -16.36 -10.09
C GLU A 231 22.50 -16.02 -9.33
N ILE A 232 23.67 -16.40 -9.84
CA ILE A 232 24.95 -16.09 -9.19
C ILE A 232 25.13 -14.59 -9.02
N VAL A 233 24.92 -13.82 -10.10
CA VAL A 233 25.15 -12.38 -10.06
C VAL A 233 24.21 -11.72 -9.05
N MET A 234 22.92 -12.07 -9.06
CA MET A 234 21.95 -11.50 -8.12
C MET A 234 22.25 -11.88 -6.68
N GLN A 235 22.48 -13.16 -6.38
CA GLN A 235 22.81 -13.63 -5.03
C GLN A 235 24.06 -12.92 -4.49
N THR A 236 25.11 -12.80 -5.31
CA THR A 236 26.39 -12.19 -4.91
C THR A 236 26.25 -10.68 -4.70
N LEU A 237 25.54 -9.97 -5.59
CA LEU A 237 25.33 -8.53 -5.45
C LEU A 237 24.50 -8.20 -4.20
N LEU A 238 23.44 -8.96 -3.94
CA LEU A 238 22.63 -8.81 -2.73
C LEU A 238 23.46 -9.07 -1.48
N ASP A 239 24.37 -10.05 -1.53
CA ASP A 239 25.28 -10.34 -0.43
C ASP A 239 26.25 -9.23 -0.08
N ILE A 240 26.87 -8.63 -1.10
CA ILE A 240 27.73 -7.47 -0.94
C ILE A 240 26.94 -6.26 -0.40
N GLY A 241 25.68 -6.12 -0.81
CA GLY A 241 24.78 -5.04 -0.40
C GLY A 241 24.04 -5.26 0.93
N SER A 242 24.17 -6.43 1.56
CA SER A 242 23.28 -6.88 2.64
C SER A 242 23.40 -6.12 3.96
N LYS A 243 24.50 -5.39 4.17
CA LYS A 243 24.82 -4.73 5.45
C LYS A 243 23.84 -3.63 5.86
N SER A 244 23.35 -2.83 4.91
CA SER A 244 22.35 -1.79 5.17
C SER A 244 21.65 -1.36 3.88
N PHE A 245 20.54 -0.63 4.00
CA PHE A 245 19.82 -0.09 2.84
C PHE A 245 20.72 0.77 1.93
N THR A 246 21.63 1.55 2.49
CA THR A 246 22.57 2.36 1.72
C THR A 246 23.57 1.51 0.94
N HIS A 247 24.03 0.38 1.50
CA HIS A 247 24.93 -0.53 0.78
C HIS A 247 24.19 -1.19 -0.38
N LEU A 248 22.96 -1.66 -0.15
CA LEU A 248 22.10 -2.19 -1.20
C LEU A 248 21.89 -1.18 -2.33
N ILE A 249 21.49 0.05 -2.00
CA ILE A 249 21.28 1.13 -2.97
C ILE A 249 22.57 1.39 -3.78
N THR A 250 23.70 1.54 -3.10
CA THR A 250 25.00 1.76 -3.76
C THR A 250 25.34 0.64 -4.76
N VAL A 251 25.08 -0.62 -4.39
CA VAL A 251 25.33 -1.77 -5.27
C VAL A 251 24.40 -1.76 -6.48
N LEU A 252 23.10 -1.50 -6.28
CA LEU A 252 22.12 -1.44 -7.36
C LEU A 252 22.40 -0.28 -8.34
N GLU A 253 22.80 0.88 -7.85
CA GLU A 253 23.16 2.03 -8.70
C GLU A 253 24.43 1.77 -9.51
N ARG A 254 25.47 1.25 -8.86
CA ARG A 254 26.78 1.05 -9.50
C ARG A 254 26.79 -0.10 -10.50
N TYR A 255 26.13 -1.21 -10.17
CA TYR A 255 26.13 -2.43 -10.96
C TYR A 255 24.79 -2.70 -11.66
N GLY A 256 23.87 -1.74 -11.66
CA GLY A 256 22.56 -1.85 -12.32
C GLY A 256 22.64 -2.25 -13.79
N SER A 257 23.65 -1.77 -14.53
CA SER A 257 23.83 -2.18 -15.94
C SER A 257 24.27 -3.64 -16.12
N VAL A 258 24.91 -4.28 -15.13
CA VAL A 258 25.12 -5.74 -15.14
C VAL A 258 23.77 -6.45 -15.03
N ILE A 259 22.92 -5.99 -14.11
CA ILE A 259 21.57 -6.55 -13.89
C ILE A 259 20.71 -6.35 -15.15
N SER A 260 20.73 -5.16 -15.75
CA SER A 260 20.01 -4.88 -16.99
C SER A 260 20.46 -5.76 -18.15
N ARG A 261 21.77 -6.07 -18.23
CA ARG A 261 22.30 -6.99 -19.25
C ARG A 261 21.74 -8.41 -19.13
N LEU A 262 21.49 -8.86 -17.89
CA LEU A 262 20.92 -10.18 -17.58
C LEU A 262 19.38 -10.20 -17.74
N CYS A 263 18.72 -9.06 -17.56
CA CYS A 263 17.27 -8.88 -17.70
C CYS A 263 16.82 -8.70 -19.16
N SER A 264 17.23 -9.61 -20.06
CA SER A 264 16.91 -9.53 -21.50
C SER A 264 15.43 -9.74 -21.84
N SER A 265 14.69 -10.42 -20.96
CA SER A 265 13.25 -10.69 -21.12
C SER A 265 12.49 -10.53 -19.81
N GLU A 266 11.16 -10.46 -19.89
CA GLU A 266 10.29 -10.40 -18.71
C GLU A 266 10.46 -11.64 -17.82
N ASP A 267 10.69 -12.83 -18.40
CA ASP A 267 10.95 -14.07 -17.65
C ASP A 267 12.25 -13.99 -16.84
N MET A 268 13.30 -13.38 -17.41
CA MET A 268 14.55 -13.14 -16.68
C MET A 268 14.35 -12.12 -15.57
N GLN A 269 13.51 -11.09 -15.77
CA GLN A 269 13.14 -10.16 -14.69
C GLN A 269 12.38 -10.87 -13.56
N VAL A 270 11.45 -11.79 -13.88
CA VAL A 270 10.76 -12.62 -12.88
C VAL A 270 11.74 -13.52 -12.12
N LEU A 271 12.75 -14.08 -12.81
CA LEU A 271 13.82 -14.83 -12.16
C LEU A 271 14.60 -13.96 -11.18
N VAL A 272 14.99 -12.74 -11.59
CA VAL A 272 15.68 -11.78 -10.71
C VAL A 272 14.85 -11.47 -9.47
N ILE A 273 13.54 -11.22 -9.61
CA ILE A 273 12.64 -10.97 -8.48
C ILE A 273 12.55 -12.21 -7.57
N SER A 274 12.53 -13.41 -8.17
CA SER A 274 12.52 -14.69 -7.42
C SER A 274 13.81 -14.88 -6.61
N GLU A 275 14.96 -14.49 -7.16
CA GLU A 275 16.24 -14.53 -6.46
C GLU A 275 16.32 -13.53 -5.31
N VAL A 276 15.79 -12.31 -5.50
CA VAL A 276 15.63 -11.33 -4.42
C VAL A 276 14.75 -11.90 -3.30
N SER A 277 13.61 -12.50 -3.66
CA SER A 277 12.69 -13.12 -2.71
C SER A 277 13.30 -14.30 -1.97
N SER A 278 14.12 -15.12 -2.65
CA SER A 278 14.83 -16.25 -2.07
C SER A 278 15.94 -15.79 -1.11
N TYR A 279 16.74 -14.79 -1.51
CA TYR A 279 17.82 -14.24 -0.69
C TYR A 279 17.26 -13.58 0.58
N TRP A 280 16.16 -12.83 0.47
CA TRP A 280 15.49 -12.18 1.59
C TRP A 280 14.27 -12.94 2.10
N LYS A 281 14.25 -14.29 2.01
CA LYS A 281 13.08 -15.09 2.39
C LYS A 281 12.61 -14.87 3.84
N ASN A 282 13.53 -14.52 4.74
CA ASN A 282 13.25 -14.24 6.15
C ASN A 282 12.95 -12.75 6.42
N SER A 283 13.06 -11.87 5.41
CA SER A 283 12.80 -10.43 5.53
C SER A 283 11.86 -9.96 4.42
N THR A 284 10.57 -9.94 4.76
CA THR A 284 9.48 -9.34 3.98
C THR A 284 9.78 -7.88 3.62
N GLN A 285 10.23 -7.09 4.59
CA GLN A 285 10.59 -5.68 4.43
C GLN A 285 11.72 -5.51 3.40
N MET A 286 12.81 -6.26 3.54
CA MET A 286 13.96 -6.12 2.65
C MET A 286 13.64 -6.58 1.23
N THR A 287 12.80 -7.62 1.10
CA THR A 287 12.27 -8.04 -0.20
C THR A 287 11.51 -6.89 -0.87
N ALA A 288 10.53 -6.31 -0.17
CA ALA A 288 9.70 -5.24 -0.70
C ALA A 288 10.52 -3.99 -1.07
N ILE A 289 11.48 -3.59 -0.22
CA ILE A 289 12.38 -2.46 -0.48
C ILE A 289 13.27 -2.72 -1.68
N THR A 290 13.88 -3.91 -1.78
CA THR A 290 14.79 -4.25 -2.88
C THR A 290 14.04 -4.19 -4.21
N ILE A 291 12.86 -4.82 -4.30
CA ILE A 291 12.02 -4.81 -5.50
C ILE A 291 11.59 -3.37 -5.84
N ASP A 292 11.16 -2.56 -4.86
CA ASP A 292 10.79 -1.16 -5.11
C ASP A 292 11.96 -0.33 -5.67
N ARG A 293 13.18 -0.53 -5.14
CA ARG A 293 14.38 0.15 -5.64
C ARG A 293 14.74 -0.30 -7.05
N MET A 294 14.70 -1.61 -7.34
CA MET A 294 14.95 -2.14 -8.68
C MET A 294 13.94 -1.60 -9.70
N MET A 295 12.66 -1.49 -9.31
CA MET A 295 11.62 -0.84 -10.11
C MET A 295 11.92 0.66 -10.30
N GLY A 296 12.37 1.37 -9.25
CA GLY A 296 12.74 2.79 -9.32
C GLY A 296 13.90 3.07 -10.27
N TYR A 297 14.89 2.19 -10.32
CA TYR A 297 16.01 2.25 -11.26
C TYR A 297 15.68 1.66 -12.64
N ARG A 298 14.43 1.24 -12.88
CA ARG A 298 13.98 0.60 -14.14
C ARG A 298 14.77 -0.66 -14.50
N LEU A 299 15.25 -1.40 -13.50
CA LEU A 299 15.91 -2.70 -13.69
C LEU A 299 14.90 -3.82 -13.93
N ILE A 300 13.71 -3.68 -13.33
CA ILE A 300 12.58 -4.58 -13.50
C ILE A 300 11.33 -3.77 -13.86
N SER A 301 10.45 -4.37 -14.66
CA SER A 301 9.19 -3.79 -15.09
C SER A 301 8.04 -4.14 -14.14
N ASN A 302 6.99 -3.31 -14.13
CA ASN A 302 5.80 -3.57 -13.34
C ASN A 302 5.03 -4.81 -13.84
N LEU A 303 5.15 -5.14 -15.13
CA LEU A 303 4.60 -6.36 -15.71
C LEU A 303 5.30 -7.61 -15.17
N ALA A 304 6.63 -7.60 -15.07
CA ALA A 304 7.38 -8.67 -14.43
C ALA A 304 6.99 -8.83 -12.95
N ILE A 305 6.74 -7.74 -12.22
CA ILE A 305 6.25 -7.80 -10.84
C ILE A 305 4.87 -8.45 -10.77
N VAL A 306 3.92 -8.06 -11.63
CA VAL A 306 2.61 -8.71 -11.71
C VAL A 306 2.78 -10.21 -11.98
N LYS A 307 3.55 -10.58 -13.01
CA LYS A 307 3.81 -11.99 -13.34
C LYS A 307 4.41 -12.78 -12.18
N TRP A 308 5.36 -12.19 -11.44
CA TRP A 308 5.95 -12.79 -10.25
C TRP A 308 4.94 -12.95 -9.10
N VAL A 309 4.10 -11.93 -8.84
CA VAL A 309 3.05 -12.00 -7.80
C VAL A 309 2.08 -13.15 -8.07
N PHE A 310 1.72 -13.39 -9.33
CA PHE A 310 0.87 -14.50 -9.75
C PHE A 310 1.65 -15.77 -10.13
N SER A 311 2.88 -15.92 -9.68
CA SER A 311 3.62 -17.19 -9.80
C SER A 311 3.09 -18.23 -8.80
N GLU A 312 3.29 -19.52 -9.08
CA GLU A 312 2.79 -20.63 -8.25
C GLU A 312 3.27 -20.55 -6.78
N VAL A 313 4.50 -20.05 -6.58
CA VAL A 313 5.10 -19.86 -5.25
C VAL A 313 4.28 -18.91 -4.38
N ASN A 314 3.75 -17.85 -4.99
CA ASN A 314 3.04 -16.78 -4.29
C ASN A 314 1.53 -17.02 -4.21
N ILE A 315 0.94 -17.61 -5.25
CA ILE A 315 -0.51 -17.86 -5.33
C ILE A 315 -1.00 -18.60 -4.07
N ASN A 316 -0.28 -19.63 -3.62
CA ASN A 316 -0.69 -20.43 -2.47
C ASN A 316 -0.58 -19.70 -1.11
N GLN A 317 -0.05 -18.48 -1.10
CA GLN A 317 0.20 -17.68 0.10
C GLN A 317 -0.69 -16.44 0.20
N PHE A 318 -1.57 -16.20 -0.78
CA PHE A 318 -2.41 -15.00 -0.86
C PHE A 318 -3.27 -14.75 0.38
N HIS A 319 -3.71 -15.79 1.08
CA HIS A 319 -4.48 -15.70 2.32
C HIS A 319 -3.66 -15.83 3.60
N LEU A 320 -2.35 -16.03 3.48
CA LEU A 320 -1.45 -16.27 4.62
C LEU A 320 -0.57 -15.06 4.94
N THR A 321 -0.34 -14.17 3.97
CA THR A 321 0.51 -13.00 4.15
C THR A 321 0.17 -11.85 3.21
N ASP A 322 0.42 -10.61 3.67
CA ASP A 322 0.31 -9.40 2.86
C ASP A 322 1.49 -9.17 1.91
N ARG A 323 2.62 -9.89 2.08
CA ARG A 323 3.86 -9.67 1.30
C ARG A 323 3.67 -9.51 -0.22
N PRO A 324 3.04 -10.45 -0.95
CA PRO A 324 2.85 -10.31 -2.40
C PRO A 324 1.95 -9.12 -2.75
N TRP A 325 0.95 -8.84 -1.90
CA TRP A 325 0.01 -7.75 -2.09
C TRP A 325 0.65 -6.37 -1.82
N GLU A 326 1.52 -6.26 -0.83
CA GLU A 326 2.32 -5.05 -0.57
C GLU A 326 3.19 -4.70 -1.79
N ILE A 327 3.89 -5.69 -2.35
CA ILE A 327 4.74 -5.51 -3.53
C ILE A 327 3.90 -5.11 -4.75
N LEU A 328 2.74 -5.75 -4.95
CA LEU A 328 1.82 -5.41 -6.04
C LEU A 328 1.29 -3.97 -5.89
N ARG A 329 0.82 -3.59 -4.69
CA ARG A 329 0.34 -2.23 -4.42
C ARG A 329 1.44 -1.20 -4.63
N ASN A 330 2.69 -1.50 -4.25
CA ASN A 330 3.82 -0.60 -4.51
C ASN A 330 4.04 -0.38 -6.01
N ALA A 331 3.94 -1.43 -6.82
CA ALA A 331 4.08 -1.32 -8.27
C ALA A 331 2.97 -0.47 -8.91
N ILE A 332 1.70 -0.71 -8.54
CA ILE A 332 0.56 0.06 -9.05
C ILE A 332 0.64 1.52 -8.58
N ASN A 333 0.92 1.76 -7.30
CA ASN A 333 1.07 3.10 -6.75
C ASN A 333 2.17 3.90 -7.43
N LYS A 334 3.28 3.27 -7.82
CA LYS A 334 4.37 3.98 -8.49
C LYS A 334 3.99 4.46 -9.89
N THR A 335 3.27 3.64 -10.65
CA THR A 335 2.70 4.05 -11.95
C THR A 335 1.67 5.17 -11.75
N TYR A 336 0.74 4.99 -10.81
CA TYR A 336 -0.29 5.96 -10.50
C TYR A 336 0.29 7.32 -10.08
N ASN A 337 1.25 7.33 -9.15
CA ASN A 337 1.87 8.56 -8.66
C ASN A 337 2.59 9.30 -9.79
N ARG A 338 3.31 8.59 -10.67
CA ARG A 338 3.94 9.20 -11.85
C ARG A 338 2.92 9.89 -12.76
N ILE A 339 1.76 9.28 -12.98
CA ILE A 339 0.68 9.86 -13.79
C ILE A 339 0.08 11.09 -13.08
N SER A 340 -0.22 10.97 -11.79
CA SER A 340 -0.72 12.08 -10.96
C SER A 340 0.24 13.28 -10.99
N ASP A 341 1.53 13.04 -10.84
CA ASP A 341 2.55 14.09 -10.82
C ASP A 341 2.68 14.76 -12.18
N LEU A 342 2.68 13.99 -13.27
CA LEU A 342 2.66 14.53 -14.64
C LEU A 342 1.40 15.38 -14.90
N ARG A 343 0.21 14.94 -14.47
CA ARG A 343 -1.03 15.71 -14.59
C ARG A 343 -0.95 17.04 -13.82
N LYS A 344 -0.38 17.05 -12.62
CA LYS A 344 -0.16 18.27 -11.82
C LYS A 344 0.83 19.23 -12.48
N GLU A 345 1.94 18.69 -13.00
CA GLU A 345 2.93 19.47 -13.72
C GLU A 345 2.34 20.11 -14.99
N ILE A 346 1.57 19.34 -15.78
CA ILE A 346 0.88 19.86 -16.98
C ILE A 346 -0.10 20.97 -16.60
N HIS A 347 -0.94 20.76 -15.58
CA HIS A 347 -1.85 21.81 -15.11
C HIS A 347 -1.11 23.08 -14.64
N THR A 348 0.07 22.92 -14.06
CA THR A 348 0.90 24.06 -13.64
C THR A 348 1.46 24.80 -14.86
N LEU A 349 1.89 24.06 -15.88
CA LEU A 349 2.35 24.62 -17.15
C LEU A 349 1.22 25.30 -17.92
N ASP A 350 0.01 24.74 -17.95
CA ASP A 350 -1.15 25.35 -18.61
C ASP A 350 -1.47 26.74 -18.00
N ASN A 351 -1.43 26.87 -16.66
CA ASN A 351 -1.56 28.17 -15.99
C ASN A 351 -0.40 29.11 -16.33
N GLY A 352 0.83 28.58 -16.44
CA GLY A 352 2.00 29.35 -16.86
C GLY A 352 1.90 29.86 -18.29
N ILE A 353 1.34 29.06 -19.21
CA ILE A 353 1.10 29.44 -20.62
C ILE A 353 0.13 30.61 -20.67
N LEU A 354 -0.99 30.57 -19.94
CA LEU A 354 -1.96 31.67 -19.92
C LEU A 354 -1.31 33.00 -19.47
N LEU A 355 -0.49 32.97 -18.41
CA LEU A 355 0.22 34.14 -17.92
C LEU A 355 1.28 34.64 -18.92
N ALA A 356 2.02 33.74 -19.57
CA ALA A 356 3.04 34.07 -20.56
C ALA A 356 2.41 34.63 -21.85
N GLU A 357 1.29 34.09 -22.30
CA GLU A 357 0.52 34.59 -23.45
C GLU A 357 0.01 36.02 -23.20
N GLU A 358 -0.54 36.29 -22.01
CA GLU A 358 -0.95 37.65 -21.64
C GLU A 358 0.24 38.61 -21.61
N ALA A 359 1.38 38.19 -21.06
CA ALA A 359 2.59 39.01 -21.00
C ALA A 359 3.16 39.29 -22.39
N ALA A 360 3.22 38.28 -23.27
CA ALA A 360 3.66 38.42 -24.64
C ALA A 360 2.74 39.35 -25.45
N LEU A 361 1.42 39.24 -25.25
CA LEU A 361 0.44 40.11 -25.90
C LEU A 361 0.57 41.57 -25.44
N LYS A 362 0.73 41.81 -24.14
CA LYS A 362 0.98 43.15 -23.58
C LYS A 362 2.28 43.75 -24.12
N ALA A 363 3.38 42.98 -24.10
CA ALA A 363 4.68 43.44 -24.61
C ALA A 363 4.62 43.75 -26.12
N LYS A 364 3.88 42.95 -26.90
CA LYS A 364 3.65 43.19 -28.32
C LYS A 364 2.82 44.44 -28.57
N GLN A 365 1.71 44.63 -27.83
CA GLN A 365 0.88 45.84 -27.94
C GLN A 365 1.66 47.11 -27.57
N GLU A 366 2.49 47.07 -26.53
CA GLU A 366 3.35 48.20 -26.16
C GLU A 366 4.35 48.55 -27.28
N TYR A 367 4.93 47.53 -27.93
CA TYR A 367 5.80 47.71 -29.09
C TYR A 367 5.05 48.32 -30.28
N GLU A 368 3.90 47.77 -30.66
CA GLU A 368 3.09 48.25 -31.80
C GLU A 368 2.56 49.68 -31.55
N THR A 369 2.18 50.00 -30.31
CA THR A 369 1.75 51.36 -29.93
C THR A 369 2.91 52.36 -29.99
N ALA A 370 4.12 51.95 -29.65
CA ALA A 370 5.33 52.76 -29.80
C ALA A 370 5.71 52.94 -31.30
N GLU A 371 5.55 51.90 -32.10
CA GLU A 371 5.85 51.90 -33.54
C GLU A 371 4.88 52.77 -34.34
N SER A 372 3.57 52.65 -34.11
CA SER A 372 2.54 53.49 -34.77
C SER A 372 2.66 54.99 -34.47
N LYS A 373 3.17 55.38 -33.30
CA LYS A 373 3.52 56.78 -32.99
C LYS A 373 4.68 57.31 -33.84
N LEU A 374 5.47 56.44 -34.46
CA LEU A 374 6.51 56.83 -35.43
C LEU A 374 5.97 56.92 -36.86
N GLU A 375 4.94 56.14 -37.22
CA GLU A 375 4.34 56.14 -38.57
C GLU A 375 3.42 57.34 -38.86
N ILE A 376 2.79 57.94 -37.83
CA ILE A 376 1.99 59.18 -37.99
C ILE A 376 2.93 60.39 -38.01
N LEU A 377 3.61 60.66 -39.13
CA LEU A 377 4.41 61.89 -39.32
C LEU A 377 4.29 62.46 -40.74
N ASP A 378 3.11 63.01 -41.04
CA ASP A 378 2.86 64.03 -42.08
C ASP A 378 2.76 65.43 -41.41
N GLY A 379 3.90 65.99 -40.97
CA GLY A 379 4.10 67.44 -41.12
C GLY A 379 4.32 68.38 -39.92
N GLN A 380 4.23 68.02 -38.63
CA GLN A 380 4.66 68.91 -37.51
C GLN A 380 5.17 68.16 -36.26
N PRO A 381 6.10 68.74 -35.46
CA PRO A 381 6.98 67.98 -34.58
C PRO A 381 6.37 67.70 -33.21
N VAL A 382 6.29 66.43 -32.83
CA VAL A 382 6.12 66.03 -31.42
C VAL A 382 7.13 64.92 -31.11
N GLN A 383 7.74 65.03 -29.93
CA GLN A 383 8.91 64.29 -29.43
C GLN A 383 9.11 62.88 -30.04
N ALA A 384 10.09 62.76 -30.93
CA ALA A 384 10.53 61.48 -31.46
C ALA A 384 10.85 60.51 -30.32
N GLU A 385 10.13 59.40 -30.22
CA GLU A 385 10.55 58.32 -29.33
C GLU A 385 11.96 57.87 -29.73
N LYS A 386 12.86 57.80 -28.74
CA LYS A 386 14.27 57.50 -29.00
C LYS A 386 14.38 56.12 -29.67
N PRO A 387 15.14 55.95 -30.77
CA PRO A 387 15.32 54.65 -31.45
C PRO A 387 15.78 53.51 -30.53
N GLY A 388 16.54 53.85 -29.48
CA GLY A 388 16.96 52.90 -28.45
C GLY A 388 15.83 52.36 -27.56
N ARG A 389 14.74 53.10 -27.39
CA ARG A 389 13.54 52.64 -26.65
C ARG A 389 12.75 51.63 -27.49
N LEU A 390 12.53 51.91 -28.78
CA LEU A 390 11.83 51.01 -29.70
C LEU A 390 12.57 49.67 -29.82
N LYS A 391 13.90 49.70 -29.98
CA LYS A 391 14.72 48.47 -30.02
C LYS A 391 14.64 47.66 -28.73
N ARG A 392 14.51 48.31 -27.57
CA ARG A 392 14.31 47.63 -26.27
C ARG A 392 12.94 46.99 -26.18
N LEU A 393 11.87 47.70 -26.58
CA LEU A 393 10.50 47.16 -26.60
C LEU A 393 10.38 45.96 -27.53
N LYS A 394 10.99 46.03 -28.72
CA LYS A 394 11.09 44.89 -29.65
C LYS A 394 11.76 43.69 -28.98
N GLY A 395 12.93 43.90 -28.36
CA GLY A 395 13.63 42.84 -27.64
C GLY A 395 12.92 42.34 -26.38
N TYR A 396 11.98 43.10 -25.80
CA TYR A 396 11.10 42.60 -24.73
C TYR A 396 9.97 41.75 -25.29
N ALA A 397 9.33 42.19 -26.39
CA ALA A 397 8.29 41.42 -27.06
C ALA A 397 8.82 40.08 -27.61
N GLU A 398 10.01 40.09 -28.24
CA GLU A 398 10.68 38.86 -28.71
C GLU A 398 10.99 37.92 -27.54
N ARG A 399 11.58 38.42 -26.44
CA ARG A 399 11.86 37.58 -25.26
C ARG A 399 10.62 37.02 -24.59
N ALA A 400 9.55 37.81 -24.47
CA ALA A 400 8.28 37.35 -23.91
C ALA A 400 7.66 36.25 -24.80
N LYS A 401 7.80 36.37 -26.12
CA LYS A 401 7.36 35.34 -27.06
C LYS A 401 8.21 34.07 -26.98
N ASP A 402 9.52 34.19 -26.83
CA ASP A 402 10.42 33.06 -26.65
C ASP A 402 10.13 32.30 -25.33
N GLU A 403 9.82 33.03 -24.25
CA GLU A 403 9.41 32.45 -22.97
C GLU A 403 8.08 31.69 -23.09
N GLU A 404 7.06 32.27 -23.74
CA GLU A 404 5.80 31.58 -24.07
C GLU A 404 6.05 30.28 -24.84
N ASN A 405 6.86 30.34 -25.89
CA ASN A 405 7.19 29.17 -26.71
C ASN A 405 7.92 28.09 -25.89
N SER A 406 8.87 28.48 -25.04
CA SER A 406 9.61 27.55 -24.19
C SER A 406 8.72 26.82 -23.19
N ILE A 407 7.75 27.51 -22.58
CA ILE A 407 6.78 26.88 -21.69
C ILE A 407 5.88 25.91 -22.48
N ARG A 408 5.46 26.29 -23.70
CA ARG A 408 4.65 25.43 -24.57
C ARG A 408 5.39 24.16 -24.99
N GLU A 409 6.66 24.26 -25.39
CA GLU A 409 7.52 23.11 -25.69
C GLU A 409 7.67 22.17 -24.47
N SER A 410 7.88 22.74 -23.28
CA SER A 410 7.93 21.97 -22.03
C SER A 410 6.63 21.19 -21.78
N ARG A 411 5.48 21.85 -22.00
CA ARG A 411 4.17 21.25 -21.86
C ARG A 411 3.95 20.10 -22.86
N GLU A 412 4.30 20.29 -24.13
CA GLU A 412 4.24 19.24 -25.16
C GLU A 412 5.12 18.03 -24.81
N MET A 413 6.34 18.25 -24.28
CA MET A 413 7.20 17.16 -23.81
C MET A 413 6.56 16.38 -22.65
N LYS A 414 5.90 17.08 -21.72
CA LYS A 414 5.22 16.46 -20.58
C LYS A 414 3.98 15.68 -21.02
N ASP A 415 3.23 16.16 -22.02
CA ASP A 415 2.14 15.40 -22.62
C ASP A 415 2.63 14.08 -23.24
N GLY A 416 3.75 14.12 -23.97
CA GLY A 416 4.37 12.92 -24.52
C GLY A 416 4.84 11.92 -23.45
N LEU A 417 5.24 12.41 -22.27
CA LEU A 417 5.56 11.57 -21.10
C LEU A 417 4.29 10.99 -20.46
N LEU A 418 3.23 11.78 -20.36
CA LEU A 418 1.94 11.36 -19.81
C LEU A 418 1.30 10.28 -20.69
N LEU A 419 1.27 10.46 -22.01
CA LEU A 419 0.74 9.46 -22.96
C LEU A 419 1.46 8.12 -22.83
N ARG A 420 2.79 8.13 -22.73
CA ARG A 420 3.57 6.90 -22.49
C ARG A 420 3.23 6.25 -21.15
N ALA A 421 3.13 7.05 -20.08
CA ALA A 421 2.78 6.53 -18.77
C ALA A 421 1.35 5.95 -18.73
N LEU A 422 0.40 6.55 -19.44
CA LEU A 422 -0.97 6.05 -19.57
C LEU A 422 -1.02 4.73 -20.35
N GLU A 423 -0.24 4.57 -21.43
CA GLU A 423 -0.17 3.29 -22.13
C GLU A 423 0.50 2.20 -21.28
N GLU A 424 1.58 2.53 -20.56
CA GLU A 424 2.20 1.61 -19.59
C GLU A 424 1.19 1.16 -18.52
N ASN A 425 0.35 2.08 -18.04
CA ASN A 425 -0.68 1.82 -17.03
C ASN A 425 -1.83 0.95 -17.57
N LYS A 426 -2.28 1.22 -18.80
CA LYS A 426 -3.27 0.41 -19.50
C LYS A 426 -2.80 -1.03 -19.64
N VAL A 427 -1.59 -1.25 -20.15
CA VAL A 427 -1.00 -2.59 -20.31
C VAL A 427 -0.86 -3.28 -18.95
N LEU A 428 -0.47 -2.54 -17.91
CA LEU A 428 -0.36 -3.05 -16.54
C LEU A 428 -1.71 -3.55 -16.00
N PHE A 429 -2.78 -2.76 -16.10
CA PHE A 429 -4.10 -3.17 -15.61
C PHE A 429 -4.66 -4.35 -16.40
N ILE A 430 -4.52 -4.37 -17.73
CA ILE A 430 -4.95 -5.51 -18.54
C ILE A 430 -4.21 -6.78 -18.11
N ALA A 431 -2.87 -6.73 -17.94
CA ALA A 431 -2.08 -7.86 -17.48
C ALA A 431 -2.48 -8.32 -16.07
N LEU A 432 -2.77 -7.37 -15.16
CA LEU A 432 -3.24 -7.63 -13.81
C LEU A 432 -4.58 -8.37 -13.79
N TYR A 433 -5.58 -7.85 -14.50
CA TYR A 433 -6.92 -8.48 -14.56
C TYR A 433 -6.88 -9.82 -15.31
N LYS A 434 -6.07 -9.98 -16.35
CA LYS A 434 -5.82 -11.30 -16.97
C LYS A 434 -5.18 -12.29 -15.99
N SER A 435 -4.25 -11.84 -15.16
CA SER A 435 -3.59 -12.68 -14.16
C SER A 435 -4.57 -13.12 -13.07
N PHE A 436 -5.43 -12.20 -12.58
CA PHE A 436 -6.52 -12.54 -11.68
C PHE A 436 -7.49 -13.53 -12.31
N ARG A 437 -7.94 -13.30 -13.56
CA ARG A 437 -8.82 -14.22 -14.30
C ARG A 437 -8.23 -15.62 -14.32
N ARG A 438 -6.95 -15.77 -14.73
CA ARG A 438 -6.29 -17.08 -14.79
C ARG A 438 -6.37 -17.82 -13.46
N VAL A 439 -5.94 -17.20 -12.37
CA VAL A 439 -5.83 -17.86 -11.07
C VAL A 439 -7.21 -18.10 -10.42
N LEU A 440 -8.16 -17.19 -10.62
CA LEU A 440 -9.51 -17.32 -10.07
C LEU A 440 -10.36 -18.32 -10.83
N MET A 441 -10.25 -18.40 -12.16
CA MET A 441 -11.02 -19.38 -12.96
C MET A 441 -10.64 -20.82 -12.62
N GLU A 442 -9.39 -21.08 -12.22
CA GLU A 442 -8.92 -22.40 -11.81
C GLU A 442 -9.40 -22.82 -10.41
N ARG A 443 -9.74 -21.85 -9.55
CA ARG A 443 -9.96 -22.07 -8.10
C ARG A 443 -11.34 -21.71 -7.60
N LEU A 444 -12.10 -20.86 -8.30
CA LEU A 444 -13.44 -20.50 -7.84
C LEU A 444 -14.40 -21.69 -7.99
N PRO A 445 -15.26 -21.95 -6.99
CA PRO A 445 -16.24 -23.02 -7.07
C PRO A 445 -17.30 -22.67 -8.12
N LEU A 446 -17.74 -23.66 -8.90
CA LEU A 446 -18.83 -23.49 -9.87
C LEU A 446 -20.08 -22.97 -9.15
N CYS A 447 -20.45 -21.72 -9.40
CA CYS A 447 -21.58 -21.08 -8.73
C CYS A 447 -22.44 -20.31 -9.74
N SER A 448 -23.70 -20.74 -9.89
CA SER A 448 -24.69 -20.19 -10.83
C SER A 448 -25.15 -18.78 -10.45
N ASP A 449 -25.22 -18.45 -9.15
CA ASP A 449 -26.02 -17.31 -8.65
C ASP A 449 -25.22 -16.08 -8.20
N GLY A 450 -23.90 -15.99 -8.47
CA GLY A 450 -23.09 -14.83 -8.06
C GLY A 450 -23.09 -14.54 -6.54
N ARG A 451 -23.55 -15.50 -5.73
CA ARG A 451 -23.52 -15.51 -4.27
C ARG A 451 -22.65 -16.68 -3.84
N LEU A 452 -21.59 -16.42 -3.07
CA LEU A 452 -20.80 -17.47 -2.44
C LEU A 452 -21.75 -18.41 -1.66
N PRO A 453 -21.83 -19.71 -2.00
CA PRO A 453 -22.69 -20.63 -1.27
C PRO A 453 -22.19 -20.75 0.17
N LYS A 454 -23.01 -20.32 1.14
CA LYS A 454 -22.81 -20.51 2.59
C LYS A 454 -21.57 -19.85 3.27
N LEU A 455 -21.32 -18.57 3.02
CA LEU A 455 -20.35 -17.79 3.83
C LEU A 455 -20.93 -16.57 4.57
N ARG A 456 -22.25 -16.44 4.63
CA ARG A 456 -22.93 -15.29 5.26
C ARG A 456 -23.94 -15.67 6.34
N GLY A 457 -23.83 -16.87 6.93
CA GLY A 457 -24.92 -17.44 7.71
C GLY A 457 -24.53 -18.28 8.93
N VAL A 458 -23.51 -17.91 9.72
CA VAL A 458 -23.40 -18.35 11.13
C VAL A 458 -22.65 -17.29 11.95
N CYS A 459 -23.36 -16.25 12.38
CA CYS A 459 -23.08 -15.55 13.64
C CYS A 459 -24.38 -14.98 14.21
N ALA A 460 -25.42 -15.81 14.16
CA ALA A 460 -26.72 -15.56 14.74
C ALA A 460 -27.19 -16.84 15.45
N GLN A 461 -26.37 -17.35 16.37
CA GLN A 461 -26.95 -18.09 17.49
C GLN A 461 -27.52 -17.06 18.46
N LYS A 462 -28.85 -17.11 18.56
CA LYS A 462 -29.69 -16.50 19.59
C LYS A 462 -28.95 -16.27 20.92
N MET A 463 -28.58 -15.03 21.19
CA MET A 463 -28.88 -14.48 22.52
C MET A 463 -30.23 -13.80 22.38
N THR A 464 -31.28 -14.53 22.75
CA THR A 464 -32.52 -13.90 23.18
C THR A 464 -32.16 -12.91 24.28
N LEU A 465 -32.34 -11.62 23.97
CA LEU A 465 -32.42 -10.56 24.95
C LEU A 465 -33.58 -10.92 25.89
N ASP A 466 -33.27 -11.39 27.09
CA ASP A 466 -34.22 -11.30 28.19
C ASP A 466 -34.36 -9.82 28.53
N THR A 467 -35.50 -9.29 28.12
CA THR A 467 -35.99 -7.97 28.48
C THR A 467 -36.15 -7.86 30.00
N ALA A 468 -35.44 -6.88 30.57
CA ALA A 468 -35.82 -6.05 31.71
C ALA A 468 -36.36 -6.74 32.97
N GLU A 469 -35.53 -6.80 34.02
CA GLU A 469 -36.00 -6.54 35.39
C GLU A 469 -35.03 -5.62 36.15
N THR A 470 -35.62 -4.59 36.77
CA THR A 470 -35.00 -3.53 37.57
C THR A 470 -34.39 -4.04 38.88
N PRO A 471 -33.33 -3.41 39.41
CA PRO A 471 -32.77 -3.81 40.70
C PRO A 471 -33.62 -3.26 41.85
N LYS A 472 -34.06 -4.14 42.76
CA LYS A 472 -34.49 -3.75 44.11
C LYS A 472 -33.49 -4.30 45.13
N MET A 473 -33.01 -3.40 45.98
CA MET A 473 -32.38 -3.71 47.26
C MET A 473 -33.35 -4.52 48.13
N ASP A 474 -32.87 -5.55 48.84
CA ASP A 474 -32.78 -5.53 50.31
C ASP A 474 -32.32 -6.87 50.92
N ILE A 475 -31.34 -6.74 51.82
CA ILE A 475 -31.18 -7.37 53.15
C ILE A 475 -30.68 -8.82 53.27
N ASP A 476 -29.60 -8.90 54.06
CA ASP A 476 -28.91 -10.06 54.63
C ASP A 476 -29.82 -11.06 55.35
N LEU A 477 -29.52 -12.36 55.20
CA LEU A 477 -29.65 -13.35 56.28
C LEU A 477 -28.58 -14.44 56.11
N GLU A 478 -27.77 -14.60 57.15
CA GLU A 478 -26.72 -15.62 57.31
C GLU A 478 -27.26 -17.05 57.48
N ASN A 479 -26.40 -18.00 57.07
CA ASN A 479 -26.08 -19.31 57.66
C ASN A 479 -26.38 -20.57 56.83
N GLY A 480 -25.33 -21.37 56.65
CA GLY A 480 -25.44 -22.79 56.28
C GLY A 480 -24.25 -23.34 55.50
N VAL A 481 -23.18 -23.72 56.20
CA VAL A 481 -22.04 -24.48 55.67
C VAL A 481 -22.47 -25.88 55.23
N SER A 482 -22.09 -26.29 54.01
CA SER A 482 -21.66 -27.67 53.73
C SER A 482 -20.85 -27.78 52.44
N ASN A 483 -19.57 -28.14 52.59
CA ASN A 483 -18.69 -28.62 51.53
C ASN A 483 -19.31 -29.82 50.79
N ASN A 484 -19.19 -29.83 49.47
CA ASN A 484 -18.69 -30.99 48.72
C ASN A 484 -18.25 -30.54 47.32
N GLY A 485 -16.98 -30.80 47.03
CA GLY A 485 -16.36 -30.49 45.75
C GLY A 485 -17.00 -31.30 44.63
N ASN A 486 -17.26 -30.62 43.52
CA ASN A 486 -17.35 -31.25 42.21
C ASN A 486 -16.48 -30.45 41.25
N ASP A 487 -15.51 -31.18 40.75
CA ASP A 487 -14.68 -30.93 39.58
C ASP A 487 -15.53 -30.35 38.43
N SER A 488 -15.32 -29.08 38.10
CA SER A 488 -15.82 -28.49 36.86
C SER A 488 -14.61 -28.07 36.05
N GLY A 489 -14.08 -29.03 35.30
CA GLY A 489 -13.20 -28.76 34.17
C GLY A 489 -13.84 -27.69 33.30
N VAL A 490 -13.14 -26.58 33.14
CA VAL A 490 -13.45 -25.56 32.16
C VAL A 490 -13.26 -26.22 30.80
N GLU A 491 -14.34 -26.72 30.20
CA GLU A 491 -14.38 -27.04 28.78
C GLU A 491 -14.12 -25.73 28.03
N THR A 492 -12.88 -25.53 27.63
CA THR A 492 -12.50 -24.58 26.59
C THR A 492 -13.28 -24.99 25.34
N ALA A 493 -14.40 -24.31 25.10
CA ALA A 493 -15.14 -24.42 23.84
C ALA A 493 -14.15 -24.16 22.70
N ALA A 494 -13.77 -25.24 21.99
CA ALA A 494 -12.88 -25.16 20.86
C ALA A 494 -13.50 -24.21 19.84
N ILE A 495 -12.87 -23.07 19.60
CA ILE A 495 -13.28 -22.10 18.59
C ILE A 495 -13.10 -22.80 17.23
N SER A 496 -14.14 -23.47 16.74
CA SER A 496 -14.12 -24.16 15.46
C SER A 496 -14.22 -23.14 14.35
N TYR A 497 -13.10 -22.84 13.69
CA TYR A 497 -13.10 -22.03 12.47
C TYR A 497 -13.71 -22.84 11.32
N GLU A 498 -14.91 -22.46 10.87
CA GLU A 498 -15.71 -23.25 9.91
C GLU A 498 -15.21 -23.15 8.46
N THR A 499 -14.52 -22.06 8.09
CA THR A 499 -14.09 -21.80 6.71
C THR A 499 -12.81 -22.57 6.36
N GLY A 500 -12.87 -23.36 5.28
CA GLY A 500 -11.72 -24.12 4.77
C GLY A 500 -10.64 -23.23 4.15
N GLU A 501 -9.40 -23.75 4.04
CA GLU A 501 -8.25 -22.99 3.49
C GLU A 501 -8.52 -22.44 2.09
N HIS A 502 -9.05 -23.30 1.21
CA HIS A 502 -9.34 -22.95 -0.18
C HIS A 502 -10.41 -21.85 -0.30
N GLU A 503 -11.43 -21.92 0.55
CA GLU A 503 -12.49 -20.92 0.60
C GLU A 503 -11.98 -19.58 1.13
N GLN A 504 -11.14 -19.62 2.16
CA GLN A 504 -10.46 -18.43 2.67
C GLN A 504 -9.53 -17.81 1.62
N TRP A 505 -8.83 -18.63 0.84
CA TRP A 505 -8.03 -18.19 -0.31
C TRP A 505 -8.90 -17.42 -1.32
N CYS A 506 -10.08 -17.93 -1.65
CA CYS A 506 -11.01 -17.27 -2.57
C CYS A 506 -11.50 -15.93 -2.00
N LEU A 507 -11.93 -15.91 -0.73
CA LEU A 507 -12.40 -14.71 -0.05
C LEU A 507 -11.33 -13.61 -0.01
N THR A 508 -10.12 -13.95 0.39
CA THR A 508 -9.02 -12.98 0.46
C THR A 508 -8.67 -12.44 -0.92
N THR A 509 -8.55 -13.33 -1.93
CA THR A 509 -8.19 -12.93 -3.29
C THR A 509 -9.26 -12.04 -3.94
N LEU A 510 -10.55 -12.39 -3.80
CA LEU A 510 -11.66 -11.55 -4.26
C LEU A 510 -11.72 -10.22 -3.50
N GLY A 511 -11.40 -10.23 -2.20
CA GLY A 511 -11.26 -9.01 -1.39
C GLY A 511 -10.20 -8.07 -1.93
N HIS A 512 -9.03 -8.59 -2.32
CA HIS A 512 -7.98 -7.80 -2.97
C HIS A 512 -8.38 -7.31 -4.36
N VAL A 513 -9.07 -8.11 -5.17
CA VAL A 513 -9.62 -7.67 -6.46
C VAL A 513 -10.54 -6.47 -6.26
N LYS A 514 -11.47 -6.55 -5.31
CA LYS A 514 -12.41 -5.47 -5.00
C LYS A 514 -11.69 -4.22 -4.51
N ALA A 515 -10.72 -4.38 -3.58
CA ALA A 515 -9.93 -3.28 -3.04
C ALA A 515 -9.11 -2.56 -4.12
N ILE A 516 -8.39 -3.29 -4.98
CA ILE A 516 -7.62 -2.71 -6.09
C ILE A 516 -8.56 -1.99 -7.07
N SER A 517 -9.67 -2.63 -7.45
CA SER A 517 -10.63 -2.04 -8.38
C SER A 517 -11.21 -0.73 -7.85
N ARG A 518 -11.47 -0.66 -6.54
CA ARG A 518 -11.93 0.54 -5.84
C ARG A 518 -10.87 1.62 -5.76
N GLN A 519 -9.67 1.27 -5.31
CA GLN A 519 -8.60 2.24 -5.05
C GLN A 519 -8.12 2.93 -6.34
N TYR A 520 -8.13 2.21 -7.46
CA TYR A 520 -7.64 2.72 -8.74
C TYR A 520 -8.75 2.91 -9.77
N ALA A 521 -10.01 3.06 -9.33
CA ALA A 521 -11.17 3.14 -10.22
C ALA A 521 -11.00 4.21 -11.32
N ALA A 522 -10.49 5.39 -10.97
CA ALA A 522 -10.26 6.49 -11.92
C ALA A 522 -9.27 6.14 -13.05
N GLU A 523 -8.33 5.23 -12.80
CA GLU A 523 -7.37 4.77 -13.82
C GLU A 523 -7.84 3.52 -14.57
N ILE A 524 -8.80 2.78 -14.00
CA ILE A 524 -9.35 1.56 -14.61
C ILE A 524 -10.48 1.91 -15.57
N TRP A 525 -11.34 2.87 -15.22
CA TRP A 525 -12.49 3.29 -16.03
C TRP A 525 -12.16 3.62 -17.50
N PRO A 526 -11.07 4.33 -17.82
CA PRO A 526 -10.67 4.60 -19.21
C PRO A 526 -10.38 3.34 -20.05
N HIS A 527 -10.25 2.18 -19.42
CA HIS A 527 -9.90 0.91 -20.07
C HIS A 527 -11.00 -0.14 -19.93
N VAL A 528 -12.18 0.24 -19.41
CA VAL A 528 -13.26 -0.71 -19.09
C VAL A 528 -13.77 -1.48 -20.32
N GLU A 529 -13.86 -0.84 -21.49
CA GLU A 529 -14.32 -1.49 -22.72
C GLU A 529 -13.35 -2.58 -23.19
N ILE A 530 -12.03 -2.30 -23.09
CA ILE A 530 -10.98 -3.27 -23.43
C ILE A 530 -11.01 -4.42 -22.42
N LEU A 531 -11.19 -4.10 -21.14
CA LEU A 531 -11.32 -5.13 -20.10
C LEU A 531 -12.56 -5.99 -20.30
N ASP A 532 -13.70 -5.42 -20.72
CA ASP A 532 -14.90 -6.18 -21.03
C ASP A 532 -14.70 -7.10 -22.24
N ALA A 533 -13.99 -6.63 -23.27
CA ALA A 533 -13.68 -7.41 -24.46
C ALA A 533 -12.64 -8.52 -24.24
N GLU A 534 -11.62 -8.29 -23.40
CA GLU A 534 -10.48 -9.20 -23.24
C GLU A 534 -10.47 -10.01 -21.95
N VAL A 535 -11.19 -9.57 -20.91
CA VAL A 535 -11.15 -10.16 -19.56
C VAL A 535 -12.54 -10.50 -19.04
N PHE A 536 -13.50 -9.59 -19.13
CA PHE A 536 -14.87 -9.78 -18.63
C PHE A 536 -15.85 -10.34 -19.66
N THR A 537 -15.32 -11.21 -20.53
CA THR A 537 -16.05 -12.00 -21.52
C THR A 537 -17.15 -12.87 -20.87
N GLU A 538 -18.06 -13.41 -21.67
CA GLU A 538 -19.24 -14.15 -21.19
C GLU A 538 -18.89 -15.33 -20.25
N ASP A 539 -17.74 -15.96 -20.47
CA ASP A 539 -17.24 -17.13 -19.75
C ASP A 539 -16.61 -16.82 -18.39
N ILE A 540 -16.46 -15.54 -18.00
CA ILE A 540 -15.86 -15.20 -16.72
C ILE A 540 -16.72 -15.61 -15.52
N HIS A 541 -16.06 -16.05 -14.46
CA HIS A 541 -16.72 -16.42 -13.22
C HIS A 541 -17.55 -15.26 -12.61
N PRO A 542 -18.84 -15.47 -12.26
CA PRO A 542 -19.72 -14.40 -11.74
C PRO A 542 -19.18 -13.69 -10.49
N LEU A 543 -18.57 -14.43 -9.55
CA LEU A 543 -17.98 -13.84 -8.34
C LEU A 543 -16.81 -12.90 -8.64
N TYR A 544 -15.99 -13.23 -9.65
CA TYR A 544 -14.88 -12.37 -10.02
C TYR A 544 -15.39 -11.08 -10.69
N ARG A 545 -16.33 -11.20 -11.64
CA ARG A 545 -17.01 -10.04 -12.25
C ARG A 545 -17.63 -9.15 -11.18
N LYS A 546 -18.37 -9.74 -10.23
CA LYS A 546 -18.99 -9.02 -9.12
C LYS A 546 -17.97 -8.28 -8.26
N ALA A 547 -16.87 -8.93 -7.86
CA ALA A 547 -15.84 -8.29 -7.04
C ALA A 547 -15.24 -7.05 -7.73
N VAL A 548 -15.00 -7.12 -9.04
CA VAL A 548 -14.52 -5.97 -9.82
C VAL A 548 -15.58 -4.88 -9.88
N TYR A 549 -16.82 -5.23 -10.23
CA TYR A 549 -17.89 -4.26 -10.43
C TYR A 549 -18.30 -3.58 -9.12
N ASP A 550 -18.36 -4.32 -8.02
CA ASP A 550 -18.56 -3.77 -6.67
C ASP A 550 -17.43 -2.78 -6.30
N GLY A 551 -16.19 -3.05 -6.73
CA GLY A 551 -15.07 -2.14 -6.52
C GLY A 551 -15.17 -0.88 -7.38
N LEU A 552 -15.58 -1.02 -8.64
CA LEU A 552 -15.77 0.10 -9.58
C LEU A 552 -17.06 0.89 -9.37
N CYS A 553 -17.94 0.46 -8.45
CA CYS A 553 -19.31 0.96 -8.32
C CYS A 553 -20.12 0.86 -9.63
N ARG A 554 -19.87 -0.21 -10.41
CA ARG A 554 -20.58 -0.52 -11.66
C ARG A 554 -21.77 -1.43 -11.36
N SER A 555 -22.93 -1.14 -11.95
CA SER A 555 -24.08 -2.06 -11.89
C SER A 555 -23.75 -3.36 -12.62
N THR A 556 -24.03 -4.50 -11.98
CA THR A 556 -24.08 -5.78 -12.69
C THR A 556 -25.30 -5.76 -13.61
N PRO A 557 -25.19 -6.09 -14.91
CA PRO A 557 -26.38 -6.35 -15.71
C PRO A 557 -27.16 -7.46 -15.01
N GLU A 558 -28.43 -7.19 -14.67
CA GLU A 558 -29.33 -8.23 -14.17
C GLU A 558 -29.42 -9.32 -15.24
N PRO A 559 -29.39 -10.61 -14.84
CA PRO A 559 -29.44 -11.73 -15.77
C PRO A 559 -30.76 -11.80 -16.55
#